data_AF-A0A5J4VX18-F1
#
_entry.id   AF-A0A5J4VX18-F1
#
_cell.length_a   1.000
_cell.length_b   1.000
_cell.length_c   1.000
_cell.angle_alpha   90.00
_cell.angle_beta   90.00
_cell.angle_gamma   90.00
#
_symmetry.space_group_name_H-M   'P 1'
#
loop_
_entity.id
_entity.type
_entity.pdbx_description
1 polymer ?
#
loop_
_entity_poly.entity_id
_entity_poly.type
_entity_poly.pdbx_seq_one_letter_code
_entity_poly.pdbx_strand_id
1 'polypeptide(L)'
;MLRYWDGIVQDLIQLCYEMHQIVNIGQWSQMKLQYIDAENLFGPMTLKACVKDYGDKSEHKDVFPYEIINSKNWNEVLMKTEPFDYEDFKSLLKGCYSNTKDEFDQYLADFMIFTNRLEYLKYYNINDTEVMVKPLINLIDTFEQLNIDVLHYISIASCAYATKHYSTYFPSKFNLESDKQTYYSDFNINADYTNPNPNAKFFVLTAGYWKNKCYHYKQQDYKAGRETEKNVTADDYDYYKRLFETSVSQICSAKFTYDNPPSLDRQDNELTYSKDNCLPACVSCNIAHANRDPKIASLHIKMRQYAIKHNLPMTISDERIYKLLRECITGGLAA
;
A
#
# COMPACT_ATOMS: atom_id res chain seq x y z
N MET A 1 -17.49 16.00 -13.22
CA MET A 1 -16.30 16.52 -12.52
C MET A 1 -15.02 16.41 -13.39
N LEU A 2 -15.15 16.30 -14.72
CA LEU A 2 -14.06 16.05 -15.69
C LEU A 2 -13.93 17.15 -16.76
N ARG A 3 -14.59 18.31 -16.59
CA ARG A 3 -14.49 19.48 -17.50
C ARG A 3 -13.56 20.58 -17.00
N TYR A 4 -12.78 20.31 -15.96
CA TYR A 4 -11.89 21.28 -15.30
C TYR A 4 -10.40 20.89 -15.37
N TRP A 5 -10.05 19.84 -16.11
CA TRP A 5 -8.66 19.36 -16.22
C TRP A 5 -7.83 20.13 -17.28
N ASP A 6 -8.47 20.77 -18.26
CA ASP A 6 -7.74 21.54 -19.29
C ASP A 6 -6.99 22.76 -18.73
N GLY A 7 -7.47 23.33 -17.61
CA GLY A 7 -6.77 24.42 -16.92
C GLY A 7 -5.56 23.94 -16.10
N ILE A 8 -5.65 22.75 -15.51
CA ILE A 8 -4.60 22.18 -14.65
C ILE A 8 -3.40 21.71 -15.49
N VAL A 9 -3.62 21.25 -16.72
CA VAL A 9 -2.53 20.88 -17.64
C VAL A 9 -1.74 22.11 -18.08
N GLN A 10 -2.40 23.24 -18.34
CA GLN A 10 -1.74 24.52 -18.63
C GLN A 10 -0.94 25.03 -17.41
N ASP A 11 -1.49 24.91 -16.20
CA ASP A 11 -0.82 25.31 -14.96
C ASP A 11 0.36 24.37 -14.60
N LEU A 12 0.26 23.06 -14.91
CA LEU A 12 1.34 22.09 -14.72
C LEU A 12 2.49 22.27 -15.72
N ILE A 13 2.19 22.67 -16.96
CA ILE A 13 3.21 23.02 -17.97
C ILE A 13 3.96 24.29 -17.54
N GLN A 14 3.28 25.26 -16.92
CA GLN A 14 3.91 26.45 -16.33
C GLN A 14 4.81 26.08 -15.12
N LEU A 15 4.40 25.11 -14.30
CA LEU A 15 5.19 24.56 -13.18
C LEU A 15 6.46 23.83 -13.63
N CYS A 16 6.45 23.14 -14.77
CA CYS A 16 7.64 22.48 -15.31
C CYS A 16 8.74 23.46 -15.76
N TYR A 17 8.38 24.69 -16.16
CA TYR A 17 9.36 25.74 -16.50
C TYR A 17 10.05 26.36 -15.27
N GLU A 18 9.48 26.21 -14.07
CA GLU A 18 9.98 26.81 -12.82
C GLU A 18 10.74 25.82 -11.91
N MET A 19 11.04 24.60 -12.38
CA MET A 19 11.77 23.58 -11.60
C MET A 19 13.27 23.85 -11.35
N HIS A 20 13.67 25.11 -11.20
CA HIS A 20 14.66 25.48 -10.18
C HIS A 20 13.92 25.94 -8.92
N GLN A 21 13.57 24.97 -8.07
CA GLN A 21 13.11 25.12 -6.68
C GLN A 21 12.48 26.48 -6.33
N ILE A 22 11.17 26.63 -6.50
CA ILE A 22 10.38 27.61 -5.74
C ILE A 22 9.18 26.88 -5.13
N VAL A 23 9.34 26.54 -3.85
CA VAL A 23 8.23 26.13 -2.99
C VAL A 23 7.54 27.41 -2.51
N ASN A 24 6.46 27.81 -3.18
CA ASN A 24 5.59 28.87 -2.67
C ASN A 24 4.59 28.24 -1.68
N ILE A 25 4.93 28.19 -0.39
CA ILE A 25 3.99 27.79 0.66
C ILE A 25 3.12 29.01 0.99
N GLY A 26 2.03 29.16 0.23
CA GLY A 26 0.86 29.90 0.66
C GLY A 26 -0.07 28.96 1.42
N GLN A 27 -0.51 29.34 2.63
CA GLN A 27 -1.51 28.60 3.41
C GLN A 27 -2.87 28.63 2.71
N TRP A 28 -3.13 27.66 1.84
CA TRP A 28 -4.47 27.36 1.34
C TRP A 28 -4.81 25.90 1.61
N SER A 29 -5.38 25.68 2.80
CA SER A 29 -6.10 24.46 3.22
C SER A 29 -5.29 23.16 3.37
N GLN A 30 -5.92 22.15 3.98
CA GLN A 30 -5.36 20.84 4.37
C GLN A 30 -4.96 19.92 3.17
N MET A 31 -4.58 20.50 2.03
CA MET A 31 -4.17 19.75 0.85
C MET A 31 -2.75 19.22 1.02
N LYS A 32 -2.55 17.95 0.68
CA LYS A 32 -1.23 17.30 0.60
C LYS A 32 -0.92 17.00 -0.85
N LEU A 33 0.23 17.48 -1.32
CA LEU A 33 0.79 17.10 -2.61
C LEU A 33 1.76 15.93 -2.39
N GLN A 34 1.64 14.88 -3.20
CA GLN A 34 2.51 13.73 -3.17
C GLN A 34 3.17 13.56 -4.54
N TYR A 35 4.50 13.47 -4.55
CA TYR A 35 5.27 13.14 -5.73
C TYR A 35 5.58 11.64 -5.71
N ILE A 36 5.24 10.95 -6.80
CA ILE A 36 5.47 9.52 -6.97
C ILE A 36 6.40 9.34 -8.16
N ASP A 37 7.49 8.61 -7.95
CA ASP A 37 8.39 8.22 -9.03
C ASP A 37 7.74 7.13 -9.90
N ALA A 38 7.59 7.40 -11.18
CA ALA A 38 6.99 6.48 -12.15
C ALA A 38 7.79 5.16 -12.27
N GLU A 39 9.09 5.17 -12.00
CA GLU A 39 9.89 3.92 -11.98
C GLU A 39 9.45 2.96 -10.88
N ASN A 40 8.80 3.44 -9.81
CA ASN A 40 8.22 2.52 -8.83
C ASN A 40 7.04 1.72 -9.41
N LEU A 41 6.38 2.21 -10.45
CA LEU A 41 5.20 1.59 -11.08
C LEU A 41 5.57 0.76 -12.31
N PHE A 42 6.52 1.22 -13.12
CA PHE A 42 6.95 0.49 -14.32
C PHE A 42 8.20 -0.36 -14.09
N GLY A 43 8.91 -0.14 -12.98
CA GLY A 43 10.25 -0.65 -12.76
C GLY A 43 11.32 0.23 -13.42
N PRO A 44 12.61 -0.07 -13.20
CA PRO A 44 13.71 0.70 -13.78
C PRO A 44 13.73 0.51 -15.30
N MET A 45 13.29 1.54 -16.04
CA MET A 45 13.29 1.51 -17.50
C MET A 45 13.41 2.91 -18.10
N THR A 46 14.00 2.98 -19.29
CA THR A 46 14.02 4.24 -20.05
C THR A 46 12.64 4.54 -20.64
N LEU A 47 12.32 5.81 -20.82
CA LEU A 47 11.08 6.22 -21.50
C LEU A 47 10.92 5.58 -22.89
N LYS A 48 12.01 5.45 -23.65
CA LYS A 48 11.99 4.77 -24.96
C LYS A 48 11.53 3.31 -24.88
N ALA A 49 11.94 2.60 -23.83
CA ALA A 49 11.49 1.23 -23.58
C ALA A 49 10.01 1.22 -23.17
N CYS A 50 9.58 2.16 -22.33
CA CYS A 50 8.17 2.30 -21.96
C CYS A 50 7.26 2.53 -23.18
N VAL A 51 7.62 3.46 -24.08
CA VAL A 51 6.88 3.70 -25.33
C VAL A 51 6.84 2.44 -26.19
N LYS A 52 7.95 1.71 -26.30
CA LYS A 52 8.00 0.48 -27.09
C LYS A 52 7.10 -0.63 -26.51
N ASP A 53 7.06 -0.76 -25.19
CA ASP A 53 6.40 -1.88 -24.52
C ASP A 53 4.92 -1.60 -24.22
N TYR A 54 4.55 -0.33 -23.97
CA TYR A 54 3.21 0.08 -23.55
C TYR A 54 2.54 1.12 -24.47
N GLY A 55 3.32 1.78 -25.33
CA GLY A 55 2.82 2.83 -26.23
C GLY A 55 2.13 2.27 -27.46
N ASP A 56 1.32 3.13 -28.09
CA ASP A 56 0.71 2.81 -29.38
C ASP A 56 1.74 2.84 -30.51
N LYS A 57 1.43 2.20 -31.64
CA LYS A 57 2.32 2.17 -32.83
C LYS A 57 2.65 3.54 -33.41
N SER A 58 1.88 4.58 -33.08
CA SER A 58 2.09 5.97 -33.52
C SER A 58 2.94 6.79 -32.56
N GLU A 59 3.11 6.33 -31.32
CA GLU A 59 3.87 7.03 -30.30
C GLU A 59 5.37 6.73 -30.48
N HIS A 60 6.19 7.77 -30.34
CA HIS A 60 7.64 7.64 -30.38
C HIS A 60 8.26 8.65 -29.41
N LYS A 61 9.44 8.30 -28.90
CA LYS A 61 10.25 9.21 -28.11
C LYS A 61 11.11 10.05 -29.03
N ASP A 62 10.98 11.36 -28.91
CA ASP A 62 11.79 12.33 -29.62
C ASP A 62 13.18 12.51 -28.97
N VAL A 63 14.00 13.38 -29.56
CA VAL A 63 15.36 13.66 -29.08
C VAL A 63 15.55 15.14 -28.80
N PHE A 64 16.22 15.47 -27.69
CA PHE A 64 16.54 16.85 -27.33
C PHE A 64 17.94 16.97 -26.70
N PRO A 65 18.78 17.95 -27.10
CA PRO A 65 20.13 18.11 -26.60
C PRO A 65 20.16 18.97 -25.32
N TYR A 66 19.90 18.37 -24.15
CA TYR A 66 19.79 19.12 -22.89
C TYR A 66 21.08 19.82 -22.44
N GLU A 67 22.24 19.26 -22.78
CA GLU A 67 23.53 19.70 -22.22
C GLU A 67 23.98 21.07 -22.74
N ILE A 68 23.39 21.58 -23.83
CA ILE A 68 23.76 22.86 -24.42
C ILE A 68 23.08 24.07 -23.75
N ILE A 69 22.02 23.81 -22.96
CA ILE A 69 21.20 24.85 -22.32
C ILE A 69 21.54 24.94 -20.84
N ASN A 70 21.69 26.16 -20.35
CA ASN A 70 21.86 26.46 -18.94
C ASN A 70 21.21 27.80 -18.57
N SER A 71 21.25 28.15 -17.28
CA SER A 71 20.62 29.35 -16.74
C SER A 71 21.14 30.67 -17.34
N LYS A 72 22.28 30.67 -18.02
CA LYS A 72 22.90 31.86 -18.60
C LYS A 72 22.62 32.04 -20.10
N ASN A 73 22.44 30.95 -20.85
CA ASN A 73 22.35 30.99 -22.32
C ASN A 73 20.97 30.55 -22.88
N TRP A 74 20.02 30.12 -22.04
CA TRP A 74 18.77 29.52 -22.50
C TRP A 74 18.02 30.36 -23.53
N ASN A 75 17.92 31.68 -23.31
CA ASN A 75 17.15 32.57 -24.20
C ASN A 75 17.83 32.69 -25.58
N GLU A 76 19.15 32.86 -25.61
CA GLU A 76 19.91 32.94 -26.85
C GLU A 76 19.84 31.62 -27.64
N VAL A 77 19.90 30.48 -26.95
CA VAL A 77 19.89 29.16 -27.59
C VAL A 77 18.50 28.78 -28.07
N LEU A 78 17.45 29.01 -27.27
CA LEU A 78 16.08 28.56 -27.56
C LEU A 78 15.31 29.45 -28.52
N MET A 79 15.69 30.74 -28.65
CA MET A 79 15.02 31.66 -29.57
C MET A 79 15.53 31.56 -31.02
N LYS A 80 16.55 30.75 -31.27
CA LYS A 80 17.06 30.49 -32.63
C LYS A 80 16.04 29.75 -33.49
N THR A 81 15.96 30.16 -34.75
CA THR A 81 15.06 29.60 -35.75
C THR A 81 15.72 28.47 -36.54
N GLU A 82 17.05 28.35 -36.52
CA GLU A 82 17.74 27.16 -37.05
C GLU A 82 17.60 25.93 -36.12
N PRO A 83 17.60 24.70 -36.65
CA PRO A 83 17.65 23.48 -35.83
C PRO A 83 18.99 23.37 -35.07
N PHE A 84 19.06 22.45 -34.13
CA PHE A 84 20.31 22.04 -33.47
C PHE A 84 21.21 21.27 -34.43
N ASP A 85 22.51 21.42 -34.27
CA ASP A 85 23.49 20.67 -35.02
C ASP A 85 23.61 19.25 -34.46
N TYR A 86 24.06 18.29 -35.28
CA TYR A 86 24.21 16.90 -34.82
C TYR A 86 25.16 16.77 -33.62
N GLU A 87 26.22 17.57 -33.59
CA GLU A 87 27.20 17.61 -32.49
C GLU A 87 26.60 18.10 -31.17
N ASP A 88 25.50 18.86 -31.19
CA ASP A 88 24.80 19.33 -29.98
C ASP A 88 24.22 18.17 -29.18
N PHE A 89 23.96 17.02 -29.81
CA PHE A 89 23.43 15.82 -29.16
C PHE A 89 24.51 14.89 -28.59
N LYS A 90 25.79 15.30 -28.64
CA LYS A 90 26.87 14.51 -28.04
C LYS A 90 26.92 14.74 -26.54
N SER A 91 26.66 13.68 -25.77
CA SER A 91 26.74 13.78 -24.31
C SER A 91 28.19 13.91 -23.85
N LEU A 92 28.50 14.97 -23.11
CA LEU A 92 29.78 15.19 -22.46
C LEU A 92 30.03 14.16 -21.34
N LEU A 93 28.96 13.74 -20.66
CA LEU A 93 29.03 12.74 -19.60
C LEU A 93 29.33 11.33 -20.13
N LYS A 94 28.66 10.93 -21.22
CA LYS A 94 28.81 9.57 -21.79
C LYS A 94 29.88 9.48 -22.88
N GLY A 95 30.31 10.61 -23.45
CA GLY A 95 31.25 10.67 -24.56
C GLY A 95 30.69 10.14 -25.90
N CYS A 96 29.39 9.85 -25.96
CA CYS A 96 28.70 9.33 -27.14
C CYS A 96 27.42 10.12 -27.45
N TYR A 97 26.92 9.98 -28.67
CA TYR A 97 25.65 10.57 -29.09
C TYR A 97 24.47 9.95 -28.34
N SER A 98 23.55 10.79 -27.88
CA SER A 98 22.33 10.34 -27.20
C SER A 98 21.29 9.71 -28.12
N ASN A 99 21.47 9.88 -29.43
CA ASN A 99 20.52 9.53 -30.48
C ASN A 99 21.22 8.85 -31.66
N THR A 100 20.44 8.12 -32.45
CA THR A 100 20.87 7.55 -33.73
C THR A 100 20.77 8.57 -34.86
N LYS A 101 21.36 8.24 -36.02
CA LYS A 101 21.24 9.09 -37.21
C LYS A 101 19.78 9.23 -37.68
N ASP A 102 19.04 8.12 -37.68
CA ASP A 102 17.62 8.11 -38.07
C ASP A 102 16.77 8.99 -37.12
N GLU A 103 17.04 8.96 -35.81
CA GLU A 103 16.37 9.81 -34.82
C GLU A 103 16.68 11.30 -35.02
N PHE A 104 17.93 11.62 -35.41
CA PHE A 104 18.28 13.00 -35.75
C PHE A 104 17.60 13.48 -37.03
N ASP A 105 17.53 12.62 -38.05
CA ASP A 105 16.88 12.98 -39.31
C ASP A 105 15.35 13.17 -39.11
N GLN A 106 14.75 12.38 -38.20
CA GLN A 106 13.38 12.58 -37.74
C GLN A 106 13.21 13.92 -37.00
N TYR A 107 14.10 14.23 -36.05
CA TYR A 107 14.14 15.53 -35.38
C TYR A 107 14.16 16.70 -36.37
N LEU A 108 14.99 16.63 -37.41
CA LEU A 108 15.06 17.67 -38.44
C LEU A 108 13.74 17.83 -39.19
N ALA A 109 13.05 16.73 -39.50
CA ALA A 109 11.75 16.76 -40.15
C ALA A 109 10.68 17.40 -39.25
N ASP A 110 10.64 17.04 -37.97
CA ASP A 110 9.67 17.56 -37.00
C ASP A 110 9.93 19.03 -36.69
N PHE A 111 11.20 19.44 -36.59
CA PHE A 111 11.58 20.82 -36.31
C PHE A 111 11.03 21.80 -37.36
N MET A 112 10.85 21.38 -38.61
CA MET A 112 10.31 22.24 -39.68
C MET A 112 8.89 22.74 -39.41
N ILE A 113 8.17 22.10 -38.49
CA ILE A 113 6.81 22.49 -38.08
C ILE A 113 6.87 23.66 -37.09
N PHE A 114 8.00 23.86 -36.41
CA PHE A 114 8.14 24.83 -35.32
C PHE A 114 8.92 26.08 -35.77
N THR A 115 8.58 27.22 -35.17
CA THR A 115 9.21 28.50 -35.52
C THR A 115 10.61 28.65 -34.91
N ASN A 116 10.85 28.06 -33.74
CA ASN A 116 12.11 28.14 -33.02
C ASN A 116 12.27 26.92 -32.09
N ARG A 117 13.46 26.80 -31.50
CA ARG A 117 13.82 25.70 -30.59
C ARG A 117 13.00 25.68 -29.29
N LEU A 118 12.47 26.83 -28.85
CA LEU A 118 11.59 26.90 -27.68
C LEU A 118 10.24 26.19 -27.93
N GLU A 119 9.63 26.41 -29.09
CA GLU A 119 8.38 25.75 -29.47
C GLU A 119 8.60 24.24 -29.65
N TYR A 120 9.72 23.83 -30.25
CA TYR A 120 10.11 22.43 -30.29
C TYR A 120 10.31 21.82 -28.89
N LEU A 121 10.98 22.52 -27.96
CA LEU A 121 11.17 22.06 -26.58
C LEU A 121 9.82 21.86 -25.86
N LYS A 122 8.87 22.79 -26.03
CA LYS A 122 7.52 22.64 -25.45
C LYS A 122 6.83 21.38 -25.98
N TYR A 123 6.83 21.20 -27.30
CA TYR A 123 6.29 20.00 -27.94
C TYR A 123 6.96 18.73 -27.42
N TYR A 124 8.29 18.69 -27.43
CA TYR A 124 9.08 17.57 -26.94
C TYR A 124 8.71 17.20 -25.49
N ASN A 125 8.63 18.19 -24.59
CA ASN A 125 8.32 17.95 -23.17
C ASN A 125 6.89 17.44 -22.97
N ILE A 126 5.94 17.95 -23.76
CA ILE A 126 4.56 17.47 -23.77
C ILE A 126 4.53 16.02 -24.25
N ASN A 127 5.17 15.70 -25.37
CA ASN A 127 5.23 14.34 -25.90
C ASN A 127 5.84 13.36 -24.88
N ASP A 128 7.01 13.69 -24.29
CA ASP A 128 7.68 12.86 -23.27
C ASP A 128 6.77 12.61 -22.03
N THR A 129 5.85 13.53 -21.73
CA THR A 129 4.89 13.38 -20.62
C THR A 129 3.66 12.57 -21.04
N GLU A 130 3.04 12.91 -22.17
CA GLU A 130 1.79 12.30 -22.66
C GLU A 130 1.95 10.80 -22.88
N VAL A 131 3.09 10.36 -23.43
CA VAL A 131 3.36 8.93 -23.67
C VAL A 131 3.42 8.11 -22.38
N MET A 132 3.62 8.73 -21.21
CA MET A 132 3.57 8.06 -19.91
C MET A 132 2.18 8.05 -19.29
N VAL A 133 1.33 9.02 -19.62
CA VAL A 133 0.00 9.18 -19.02
C VAL A 133 -0.88 7.97 -19.34
N LYS A 134 -0.88 7.52 -20.59
CA LYS A 134 -1.75 6.42 -21.02
C LYS A 134 -1.38 5.08 -20.34
N PRO A 135 -0.11 4.63 -20.32
CA PRO A 135 0.30 3.47 -19.52
C PRO A 135 -0.06 3.58 -18.04
N LEU A 136 0.08 4.77 -17.43
CA LEU A 136 -0.26 5.00 -16.03
C LEU A 136 -1.76 4.83 -15.77
N ILE A 137 -2.61 5.43 -16.61
CA ILE A 137 -4.07 5.28 -16.50
C ILE A 137 -4.47 3.83 -16.66
N ASN A 138 -3.93 3.13 -17.68
CA ASN A 138 -4.22 1.71 -17.88
C ASN A 138 -3.82 0.87 -16.66
N LEU A 139 -2.71 1.19 -16.00
CA LEU A 139 -2.27 0.52 -14.78
C LEU A 139 -3.26 0.77 -13.63
N ILE A 140 -3.65 2.03 -13.42
CA ILE A 140 -4.64 2.41 -12.40
C ILE A 140 -5.96 1.68 -12.64
N ASP A 141 -6.50 1.75 -13.84
CA ASP A 141 -7.78 1.11 -14.21
C ASP A 141 -7.73 -0.42 -14.01
N THR A 142 -6.59 -1.05 -14.32
CA THR A 142 -6.42 -2.50 -14.14
C THR A 142 -6.47 -2.89 -12.66
N PHE A 143 -5.80 -2.13 -11.78
CA PHE A 143 -5.81 -2.42 -10.35
C PHE A 143 -7.09 -1.95 -9.66
N GLU A 144 -7.78 -0.93 -10.19
CA GLU A 144 -9.09 -0.50 -9.71
C GLU A 144 -10.13 -1.62 -9.84
N GLN A 145 -10.09 -2.43 -10.89
CA GLN A 145 -10.94 -3.63 -11.03
C GLN A 145 -10.77 -4.63 -9.87
N LEU A 146 -9.62 -4.58 -9.19
CA LEU A 146 -9.29 -5.39 -8.02
C LEU A 146 -9.49 -4.62 -6.70
N ASN A 147 -10.06 -3.42 -6.74
CA ASN A 147 -10.16 -2.46 -5.64
C ASN A 147 -8.79 -2.11 -5.03
N ILE A 148 -7.72 -2.06 -5.83
CA ILE A 148 -6.38 -1.68 -5.38
C ILE A 148 -6.07 -0.28 -5.89
N ASP A 149 -5.92 0.68 -4.97
CA ASP A 149 -5.50 2.04 -5.29
C ASP A 149 -3.98 2.12 -5.49
N VAL A 150 -3.56 2.18 -6.75
CA VAL A 150 -2.14 2.26 -7.14
C VAL A 150 -1.45 3.48 -6.53
N LEU A 151 -2.14 4.62 -6.43
CA LEU A 151 -1.56 5.87 -5.93
C LEU A 151 -1.26 5.79 -4.42
N HIS A 152 -2.08 5.04 -3.67
CA HIS A 152 -1.82 4.77 -2.25
C HIS A 152 -0.61 3.85 -2.04
N TYR A 153 -0.44 2.84 -2.89
CA TYR A 153 0.58 1.80 -2.73
C TYR A 153 1.95 2.15 -3.33
N ILE A 154 2.03 3.26 -4.08
CA ILE A 154 3.21 3.95 -4.63
C ILE A 154 4.16 3.10 -5.51
N SER A 155 4.04 1.78 -5.52
CA SER A 155 4.87 0.88 -6.32
C SER A 155 4.12 -0.36 -6.80
N ILE A 156 4.54 -0.89 -7.95
CA ILE A 156 3.96 -2.10 -8.55
C ILE A 156 4.18 -3.33 -7.68
N ALA A 157 5.30 -3.39 -6.95
CA ALA A 157 5.58 -4.47 -6.00
C ALA A 157 4.57 -4.47 -4.84
N SER A 158 4.23 -3.29 -4.32
CA SER A 158 3.19 -3.15 -3.29
C SER A 158 1.82 -3.55 -3.83
N CYS A 159 1.46 -3.10 -5.05
CA CYS A 159 0.22 -3.50 -5.71
C CYS A 159 0.16 -5.03 -5.92
N ALA A 160 1.24 -5.65 -6.42
CA ALA A 160 1.29 -7.10 -6.60
C ALA A 160 1.19 -7.87 -5.28
N TYR A 161 1.80 -7.36 -4.20
CA TYR A 161 1.67 -7.93 -2.86
C TYR A 161 0.23 -7.83 -2.35
N ALA A 162 -0.43 -6.69 -2.55
CA ALA A 162 -1.85 -6.51 -2.25
C ALA A 162 -2.72 -7.47 -3.07
N THR A 163 -2.50 -7.58 -4.38
CA THR A 163 -3.19 -8.51 -5.28
C THR A 163 -3.09 -9.95 -4.81
N LYS A 164 -1.89 -10.39 -4.40
CA LYS A 164 -1.67 -11.75 -3.88
C LYS A 164 -2.54 -12.05 -2.65
N HIS A 165 -2.63 -11.11 -1.71
CA HIS A 165 -3.49 -11.30 -0.56
C HIS A 165 -4.97 -11.24 -0.97
N TYR A 166 -5.32 -10.29 -1.83
CA TYR A 166 -6.69 -10.16 -2.31
C TYR A 166 -7.18 -11.44 -3.00
N SER A 167 -6.38 -12.06 -3.87
CA SER A 167 -6.75 -13.32 -4.53
C SER A 167 -6.85 -14.51 -3.60
N THR A 168 -6.12 -14.49 -2.47
CA THR A 168 -6.20 -15.54 -1.45
C THR A 168 -7.51 -15.50 -0.68
N TYR A 169 -8.03 -14.30 -0.38
CA TYR A 169 -9.26 -14.13 0.42
C TYR A 169 -10.51 -13.89 -0.42
N PHE A 170 -10.38 -13.43 -1.67
CA PHE A 170 -11.49 -13.14 -2.59
C PHE A 170 -11.27 -13.79 -3.96
N PRO A 171 -11.08 -15.11 -4.03
CA PRO A 171 -10.79 -15.81 -5.29
C PRO A 171 -11.89 -15.61 -6.34
N SER A 172 -13.14 -15.34 -5.96
CA SER A 172 -14.22 -15.09 -6.93
C SER A 172 -13.96 -13.88 -7.83
N LYS A 173 -13.14 -12.93 -7.38
CA LYS A 173 -12.74 -11.72 -8.14
C LYS A 173 -11.69 -11.99 -9.20
N PHE A 174 -11.04 -13.16 -9.16
CA PHE A 174 -9.92 -13.52 -10.04
C PHE A 174 -10.22 -14.70 -10.96
N ASN A 175 -11.31 -15.44 -10.70
CA ASN A 175 -11.69 -16.57 -11.52
C ASN A 175 -12.43 -16.10 -12.78
N LEU A 176 -11.90 -16.45 -13.95
CA LEU A 176 -12.62 -16.36 -15.23
C LEU A 176 -13.80 -17.34 -15.21
N GLU A 177 -14.92 -16.97 -15.83
CA GLU A 177 -16.17 -17.74 -15.80
C GLU A 177 -16.03 -19.22 -16.25
N SER A 178 -14.98 -19.54 -17.01
CA SER A 178 -14.68 -20.89 -17.52
C SER A 178 -14.05 -21.84 -16.49
N ASP A 179 -13.49 -21.33 -15.40
CA ASP A 179 -12.73 -22.10 -14.41
C ASP A 179 -13.45 -22.12 -13.06
N LYS A 180 -14.78 -22.30 -13.07
CA LYS A 180 -15.61 -22.50 -11.87
C LYS A 180 -15.28 -23.84 -11.19
N GLN A 181 -14.04 -23.96 -10.73
CA GLN A 181 -13.61 -25.02 -9.85
C GLN A 181 -13.75 -24.49 -8.42
N THR A 182 -14.66 -25.12 -7.70
CA THR A 182 -15.21 -24.76 -6.38
C THR A 182 -14.18 -24.89 -5.25
N TYR A 183 -12.99 -24.30 -5.38
CA TYR A 183 -11.93 -24.58 -4.42
C TYR A 183 -12.08 -23.80 -3.11
N TYR A 184 -12.52 -22.53 -3.12
CA TYR A 184 -12.75 -21.74 -1.89
C TYR A 184 -13.84 -20.68 -2.07
N SER A 185 -14.65 -20.47 -1.03
CA SER A 185 -15.57 -19.33 -0.96
C SER A 185 -14.83 -18.08 -0.51
N ASP A 186 -15.25 -16.93 -0.99
CA ASP A 186 -14.71 -15.64 -0.54
C ASP A 186 -14.81 -15.51 0.98
N PHE A 187 -13.82 -14.83 1.54
CA PHE A 187 -13.79 -14.46 2.94
C PHE A 187 -15.01 -13.58 3.27
N ASN A 188 -15.73 -13.98 4.31
CA ASN A 188 -16.88 -13.31 4.86
C ASN A 188 -16.61 -13.00 6.32
N ILE A 189 -16.47 -11.72 6.64
CA ILE A 189 -16.17 -11.24 8.00
C ILE A 189 -17.20 -11.72 9.05
N ASN A 190 -18.44 -11.96 8.63
CA ASN A 190 -19.54 -12.39 9.48
C ASN A 190 -19.64 -13.92 9.62
N ALA A 191 -18.88 -14.68 8.83
CA ALA A 191 -18.92 -16.14 8.90
C ALA A 191 -18.19 -16.67 10.14
N ASP A 192 -18.57 -17.89 10.53
CA ASP A 192 -17.89 -18.62 11.58
C ASP A 192 -16.76 -19.50 11.01
N TYR A 193 -15.54 -19.06 11.31
CA TYR A 193 -14.31 -19.74 10.96
C TYR A 193 -13.64 -20.41 12.15
N THR A 194 -14.31 -20.49 13.30
CA THR A 194 -13.80 -21.30 14.39
C THR A 194 -13.57 -22.72 13.87
N ASN A 195 -12.34 -23.20 14.01
CA ASN A 195 -11.95 -24.56 13.71
C ASN A 195 -11.83 -25.29 15.05
N PRO A 196 -12.94 -25.79 15.62
CA PRO A 196 -12.82 -26.63 16.81
C PRO A 196 -12.09 -27.89 16.36
N ASN A 197 -10.83 -28.03 16.77
CA ASN A 197 -10.19 -29.33 16.76
C ASN A 197 -11.08 -30.23 17.65
N PRO A 198 -11.79 -31.23 17.08
CA PRO A 198 -12.77 -31.99 17.84
C PRO A 198 -12.11 -32.83 18.95
N ASN A 199 -10.80 -33.03 18.86
CA ASN A 199 -9.98 -33.74 19.82
C ASN A 199 -9.24 -32.80 20.81
N ALA A 200 -9.40 -31.49 20.69
CA ALA A 200 -8.71 -30.55 21.57
C ALA A 200 -9.24 -30.67 23.00
N LYS A 201 -8.33 -30.95 23.93
CA LYS A 201 -8.66 -31.03 25.35
C LYS A 201 -8.88 -29.63 25.92
N PHE A 202 -9.95 -29.48 26.71
CA PHE A 202 -10.18 -28.26 27.48
C PHE A 202 -8.98 -27.94 28.35
N PHE A 203 -8.65 -26.65 28.40
CA PHE A 203 -7.56 -26.16 29.21
C PHE A 203 -7.93 -26.28 30.70
N VAL A 204 -7.04 -26.86 31.50
CA VAL A 204 -7.21 -26.91 32.96
C VAL A 204 -6.23 -25.96 33.59
N LEU A 205 -6.73 -24.89 34.23
CA LEU A 205 -5.89 -23.90 34.88
C LEU A 205 -5.25 -24.49 36.15
N THR A 206 -3.93 -24.57 36.19
CA THR A 206 -3.18 -24.96 37.41
C THR A 206 -2.76 -23.71 38.19
N ALA A 207 -2.63 -23.85 39.52
CA ALA A 207 -2.18 -22.75 40.37
C ALA A 207 -0.78 -22.23 39.97
N GLY A 208 0.12 -23.13 39.56
CA GLY A 208 1.46 -22.76 39.06
C GLY A 208 1.41 -21.95 37.77
N TYR A 209 0.56 -22.35 36.81
CA TYR A 209 0.35 -21.58 35.58
C TYR A 209 -0.19 -20.18 35.89
N TRP A 210 -1.20 -20.10 36.77
CA TRP A 210 -1.80 -18.83 37.16
C TRP A 210 -0.81 -17.89 37.84
N LYS A 211 -0.04 -18.39 38.82
CA LYS A 211 1.03 -17.63 39.49
C LYS A 211 2.03 -17.05 38.50
N ASN A 212 2.42 -17.83 37.49
CA ASN A 212 3.33 -17.35 36.45
C ASN A 212 2.68 -16.26 35.57
N LYS A 213 1.40 -16.39 35.23
CA LYS A 213 0.67 -15.35 34.49
C LYS A 213 0.58 -14.04 35.27
N CYS A 214 0.21 -14.09 36.56
CA CYS A 214 0.20 -12.91 37.43
C CYS A 214 1.56 -12.22 37.48
N TYR A 215 2.65 -12.99 37.58
CA TYR A 215 4.00 -12.44 37.53
C TYR A 215 4.26 -11.70 36.21
N HIS A 216 3.94 -12.30 35.06
CA HIS A 216 4.14 -11.65 33.76
C HIS A 216 3.27 -10.40 33.57
N TYR A 217 2.01 -10.41 34.02
CA TYR A 217 1.14 -9.24 33.99
C TYR A 217 1.70 -8.09 34.80
N LYS A 218 2.18 -8.37 36.02
CA LYS A 218 2.83 -7.38 36.87
C LYS A 218 4.08 -6.79 36.21
N GLN A 219 4.90 -7.62 35.58
CA GLN A 219 6.09 -7.15 34.86
C GLN A 219 5.75 -6.28 33.64
N GLN A 220 4.67 -6.60 32.93
CA GLN A 220 4.22 -5.82 31.79
C GLN A 220 3.73 -4.43 32.21
N ASP A 221 2.95 -4.36 33.29
CA ASP A 221 2.48 -3.08 33.84
C ASP A 221 3.62 -2.24 34.41
N TYR A 222 4.54 -2.88 35.15
CA TYR A 222 5.75 -2.21 35.64
C TYR A 222 6.57 -1.59 34.50
N LYS A 223 6.82 -2.34 33.42
CA LYS A 223 7.58 -1.85 32.25
C LYS A 223 6.91 -0.68 31.54
N ALA A 224 5.58 -0.63 31.59
CA ALA A 224 4.80 0.43 30.97
C ALA A 224 4.51 1.60 31.94
N GLY A 225 5.06 1.59 33.16
CA GLY A 225 4.86 2.65 34.15
C GLY A 225 3.47 2.68 34.79
N ARG A 226 2.71 1.58 34.73
CA ARG A 226 1.37 1.47 35.33
C ARG A 226 1.44 1.05 36.80
N GLU A 227 0.39 1.38 37.55
CA GLU A 227 0.20 0.92 38.94
C GLU A 227 0.18 -0.61 38.98
N THR A 228 0.93 -1.22 39.92
CA THR A 228 1.04 -2.69 40.01
C THR A 228 0.39 -3.33 41.23
N GLU A 229 -0.06 -2.53 42.19
CA GLU A 229 -0.62 -3.01 43.45
C GLU A 229 -2.03 -3.60 43.29
N LYS A 230 -2.77 -3.11 42.30
CA LYS A 230 -4.12 -3.57 41.96
C LYS A 230 -4.14 -4.69 40.91
N ASN A 231 -2.97 -5.23 40.54
CA ASN A 231 -2.91 -6.37 39.63
C ASN A 231 -3.59 -7.60 40.24
N VAL A 232 -4.12 -8.44 39.37
CA VAL A 232 -4.53 -9.81 39.71
C VAL A 232 -3.36 -10.57 40.34
N THR A 233 -3.68 -11.37 41.36
CA THR A 233 -2.69 -12.09 42.17
C THR A 233 -2.95 -13.60 42.13
N ALA A 234 -2.03 -14.37 42.73
CA ALA A 234 -2.20 -15.81 42.85
C ALA A 234 -3.46 -16.20 43.64
N ASP A 235 -3.93 -15.33 44.55
CA ASP A 235 -5.12 -15.56 45.38
C ASP A 235 -6.42 -15.52 44.55
N ASP A 236 -6.38 -14.94 43.35
CA ASP A 236 -7.51 -14.90 42.42
C ASP A 236 -7.70 -16.21 41.63
N TYR A 237 -6.93 -17.26 41.95
CA TYR A 237 -6.89 -18.53 41.22
C TYR A 237 -8.28 -19.15 41.03
N ASP A 238 -9.06 -19.32 42.09
CA ASP A 238 -10.35 -20.01 42.01
C ASP A 238 -11.36 -19.24 41.15
N TYR A 239 -11.30 -17.91 41.19
CA TYR A 239 -12.11 -17.04 40.35
C TYR A 239 -11.77 -17.24 38.87
N TYR A 240 -10.49 -17.14 38.50
CA TYR A 240 -10.07 -17.26 37.11
C TYR A 240 -10.13 -18.68 36.56
N LYS A 241 -9.95 -19.70 37.41
CA LYS A 241 -10.19 -21.10 37.06
C LYS A 241 -11.64 -21.28 36.62
N ARG A 242 -12.60 -20.84 37.45
CA ARG A 242 -14.02 -20.92 37.12
C ARG A 242 -14.35 -20.10 35.87
N LEU A 243 -13.81 -18.88 35.78
CA LEU A 243 -14.02 -18.00 34.62
C LEU A 243 -13.59 -18.69 33.32
N PHE A 244 -12.39 -19.25 33.24
CA PHE A 244 -11.91 -19.92 32.02
C PHE A 244 -12.64 -21.24 31.74
N GLU A 245 -13.12 -21.96 32.77
CA GLU A 245 -13.93 -23.17 32.58
C GLU A 245 -15.32 -22.87 31.99
N THR A 246 -15.99 -21.82 32.46
CA THR A 246 -17.38 -21.52 32.06
C THR A 246 -17.49 -20.59 30.86
N SER A 247 -16.54 -19.69 30.66
CA SER A 247 -16.61 -18.65 29.62
C SER A 247 -16.03 -19.11 28.26
N VAL A 248 -15.97 -18.18 27.34
CA VAL A 248 -15.25 -18.24 26.07
C VAL A 248 -14.40 -16.98 25.94
N SER A 249 -13.41 -17.02 25.05
CA SER A 249 -12.65 -15.84 24.67
C SER A 249 -13.59 -14.73 24.18
N GLN A 250 -13.51 -13.53 24.77
CA GLN A 250 -14.35 -12.40 24.35
C GLN A 250 -14.02 -11.89 22.94
N ILE A 251 -12.81 -12.17 22.45
CA ILE A 251 -12.37 -11.66 21.15
C ILE A 251 -12.78 -12.61 20.00
N CYS A 252 -12.73 -13.93 20.22
CA CYS A 252 -12.94 -14.91 19.15
C CYS A 252 -14.09 -15.91 19.43
N SER A 253 -14.76 -15.79 20.57
CA SER A 253 -15.84 -16.67 21.04
C SER A 253 -15.47 -18.15 21.18
N ALA A 254 -14.20 -18.52 21.04
CA ALA A 254 -13.73 -19.90 21.18
C ALA A 254 -13.54 -20.29 22.65
N LYS A 255 -13.77 -21.58 22.94
CA LYS A 255 -13.42 -22.20 24.22
C LYS A 255 -11.90 -22.28 24.41
N PHE A 256 -11.47 -22.34 25.67
CA PHE A 256 -10.06 -22.47 26.02
C PHE A 256 -9.62 -23.92 26.00
N THR A 257 -8.57 -24.19 25.22
CA THR A 257 -7.96 -25.52 25.08
C THR A 257 -6.45 -25.40 25.24
N TYR A 258 -5.72 -26.51 25.30
CA TYR A 258 -4.25 -26.45 25.32
C TYR A 258 -3.66 -25.84 24.04
N ASP A 259 -4.35 -25.98 22.91
CA ASP A 259 -3.98 -25.34 21.63
C ASP A 259 -4.39 -23.84 21.59
N ASN A 260 -5.34 -23.45 22.43
CA ASN A 260 -5.89 -22.10 22.53
C ASN A 260 -5.92 -21.61 23.99
N PRO A 261 -4.76 -21.42 24.63
CA PRO A 261 -4.69 -21.17 26.07
C PRO A 261 -5.28 -19.81 26.44
N PRO A 262 -5.83 -19.67 27.66
CA PRO A 262 -6.43 -18.43 28.13
C PRO A 262 -5.38 -17.37 28.51
N SER A 263 -5.84 -16.12 28.48
CA SER A 263 -5.17 -14.92 28.94
C SER A 263 -6.20 -13.88 29.36
N LEU A 264 -5.73 -12.76 29.91
CA LEU A 264 -6.54 -11.58 30.17
C LEU A 264 -6.25 -10.51 29.14
N ASP A 265 -7.28 -10.05 28.46
CA ASP A 265 -7.25 -8.85 27.63
C ASP A 265 -7.74 -7.66 28.46
N ARG A 266 -7.08 -6.51 28.32
CA ARG A 266 -7.42 -5.30 29.07
C ARG A 266 -8.42 -4.50 28.23
N GLN A 267 -9.51 -4.10 28.86
CA GLN A 267 -10.49 -3.22 28.23
C GLN A 267 -9.91 -1.82 28.03
N ASP A 268 -9.19 -1.32 29.03
CA ASP A 268 -8.38 -0.11 28.95
C ASP A 268 -6.90 -0.46 29.12
N ASN A 269 -6.10 -0.17 28.07
CA ASN A 269 -4.67 -0.43 28.02
C ASN A 269 -3.83 0.53 28.88
N GLU A 270 -4.41 1.64 29.35
CA GLU A 270 -3.80 2.57 30.30
C GLU A 270 -3.98 2.09 31.75
N LEU A 271 -4.95 1.21 31.99
CA LEU A 271 -5.20 0.60 33.29
C LEU A 271 -4.44 -0.73 33.47
N THR A 272 -4.26 -1.09 34.74
CA THR A 272 -3.60 -2.33 35.17
C THR A 272 -4.46 -3.57 34.95
N TYR A 273 -3.86 -4.76 35.01
CA TYR A 273 -4.57 -6.04 35.01
C TYR A 273 -5.39 -6.25 36.29
N SER A 274 -6.62 -5.75 36.36
CA SER A 274 -7.56 -5.97 37.48
C SER A 274 -8.78 -6.80 37.05
N LYS A 275 -9.56 -7.32 38.01
CA LYS A 275 -10.80 -8.07 37.72
C LYS A 275 -11.81 -7.26 36.91
N ASP A 276 -11.92 -5.96 37.19
CA ASP A 276 -12.89 -5.07 36.54
C ASP A 276 -12.42 -4.59 35.16
N ASN A 277 -11.10 -4.54 34.93
CA ASN A 277 -10.53 -4.09 33.66
C ASN A 277 -10.25 -5.25 32.68
N CYS A 278 -10.28 -6.50 33.14
CA CYS A 278 -9.85 -7.64 32.31
C CYS A 278 -10.97 -8.58 31.89
N LEU A 279 -10.94 -8.97 30.63
CA LEU A 279 -11.82 -9.97 30.05
C LEU A 279 -11.04 -11.23 29.62
N PRO A 280 -11.66 -12.41 29.69
CA PRO A 280 -11.00 -13.65 29.27
C PRO A 280 -10.81 -13.63 27.74
N ALA A 281 -9.57 -13.81 27.28
CA ALA A 281 -9.23 -13.83 25.87
C ALA A 281 -8.21 -14.92 25.57
N CYS A 282 -8.24 -15.46 24.36
CA CYS A 282 -7.23 -16.42 23.94
C CYS A 282 -5.86 -15.75 23.76
N VAL A 283 -4.74 -16.40 24.13
CA VAL A 283 -3.40 -15.78 24.05
C VAL A 283 -3.10 -15.25 22.64
N SER A 284 -3.42 -16.04 21.61
CA SER A 284 -3.15 -15.66 20.22
C SER A 284 -4.01 -14.46 19.77
N CYS A 285 -5.26 -14.39 20.22
CA CYS A 285 -6.20 -13.31 19.96
C CYS A 285 -5.75 -12.03 20.64
N ASN A 286 -5.33 -12.12 21.90
CA ASN A 286 -4.88 -10.98 22.69
C ASN A 286 -3.60 -10.36 22.09
N ILE A 287 -2.66 -11.19 21.64
CA ILE A 287 -1.47 -10.72 20.89
C ILE A 287 -1.86 -10.08 19.55
N ALA A 288 -2.85 -10.65 18.84
CA ALA A 288 -3.35 -10.08 17.58
C ALA A 288 -4.15 -8.79 17.77
N HIS A 289 -4.82 -8.64 18.92
CA HIS A 289 -5.54 -7.44 19.28
C HIS A 289 -4.57 -6.32 19.68
N ALA A 290 -3.68 -6.59 20.64
CA ALA A 290 -2.71 -5.63 21.15
C ALA A 290 -3.37 -4.26 21.44
N ASN A 291 -2.74 -3.16 20.99
CA ASN A 291 -3.31 -1.80 21.03
C ASN A 291 -3.85 -1.37 19.65
N ARG A 292 -4.19 -2.31 18.76
CA ARG A 292 -4.69 -1.99 17.42
C ARG A 292 -6.13 -1.48 17.49
N ASP A 293 -6.57 -0.80 16.43
CA ASP A 293 -7.98 -0.48 16.24
C ASP A 293 -8.84 -1.77 16.33
N PRO A 294 -9.94 -1.79 17.12
CA PRO A 294 -10.74 -2.98 17.33
C PRO A 294 -11.28 -3.61 16.04
N LYS A 295 -11.58 -2.81 15.01
CA LYS A 295 -12.09 -3.32 13.73
C LYS A 295 -10.97 -3.98 12.92
N ILE A 296 -9.76 -3.42 12.94
CA ILE A 296 -8.57 -4.01 12.31
C ILE A 296 -8.16 -5.30 13.03
N ALA A 297 -8.17 -5.30 14.37
CA ALA A 297 -7.90 -6.49 15.17
C ALA A 297 -8.92 -7.62 14.90
N SER A 298 -10.21 -7.27 14.87
CA SER A 298 -11.29 -8.23 14.55
C SER A 298 -11.11 -8.84 13.16
N LEU A 299 -10.83 -8.01 12.15
CA LEU A 299 -10.55 -8.47 10.78
C LEU A 299 -9.35 -9.41 10.75
N HIS A 300 -8.23 -9.06 11.40
CA HIS A 300 -7.05 -9.91 11.49
C HIS A 300 -7.40 -11.28 12.04
N ILE A 301 -8.11 -11.33 13.17
CA ILE A 301 -8.44 -12.58 13.85
C ILE A 301 -9.34 -13.46 12.98
N LYS A 302 -10.35 -12.88 12.33
CA LYS A 302 -11.24 -13.62 11.42
C LYS A 302 -10.49 -14.14 10.20
N MET A 303 -9.63 -13.34 9.58
CA MET A 303 -8.80 -13.76 8.46
C MET A 303 -7.82 -14.87 8.84
N ARG A 304 -7.22 -14.79 10.03
CA ARG A 304 -6.38 -15.85 10.60
C ARG A 304 -7.15 -17.16 10.75
N GLN A 305 -8.37 -17.10 11.28
CA GLN A 305 -9.24 -18.27 11.42
C GLN A 305 -9.59 -18.87 10.06
N TYR A 306 -9.94 -18.04 9.08
CA TYR A 306 -10.16 -18.47 7.69
C TYR A 306 -8.93 -19.19 7.12
N ALA A 307 -7.75 -18.57 7.25
CA ALA A 307 -6.51 -19.14 6.74
C ALA A 307 -6.20 -20.50 7.38
N ILE A 308 -6.34 -20.63 8.71
CA ILE A 308 -6.16 -21.90 9.41
C ILE A 308 -7.18 -22.96 8.94
N LYS A 309 -8.45 -22.60 8.82
CA LYS A 309 -9.53 -23.51 8.39
C LYS A 309 -9.30 -24.07 6.98
N HIS A 310 -8.72 -23.26 6.10
CA HIS A 310 -8.48 -23.60 4.70
C HIS A 310 -7.03 -24.01 4.40
N ASN A 311 -6.18 -24.18 5.43
CA ASN A 311 -4.75 -24.49 5.30
C ASN A 311 -3.98 -23.50 4.42
N LEU A 312 -4.35 -22.22 4.48
CA LEU A 312 -3.69 -21.14 3.75
C LEU A 312 -2.51 -20.60 4.56
N PRO A 313 -1.41 -20.18 3.90
CA PRO A 313 -0.29 -19.55 4.58
C PRO A 313 -0.69 -18.18 5.13
N MET A 314 -0.67 -18.00 6.45
CA MET A 314 -0.93 -16.71 7.08
C MET A 314 0.34 -15.85 7.06
N THR A 315 0.44 -14.92 6.11
CA THR A 315 1.66 -14.10 5.91
C THR A 315 1.41 -12.59 5.96
N ILE A 316 0.19 -12.15 6.30
CA ILE A 316 -0.10 -10.72 6.44
C ILE A 316 0.43 -10.24 7.79
N SER A 317 1.50 -9.46 7.75
CA SER A 317 2.05 -8.76 8.92
C SER A 317 1.88 -7.23 8.83
N ASP A 318 1.57 -6.71 7.63
CA ASP A 318 1.41 -5.29 7.35
C ASP A 318 -0.02 -4.82 7.61
N GLU A 319 -0.18 -3.80 8.48
CA GLU A 319 -1.48 -3.21 8.81
C GLU A 319 -2.16 -2.54 7.61
N ARG A 320 -1.40 -2.03 6.64
CA ARG A 320 -1.93 -1.39 5.42
C ARG A 320 -2.77 -2.36 4.59
N ILE A 321 -2.33 -3.63 4.50
CA ILE A 321 -3.11 -4.67 3.83
C ILE A 321 -4.43 -4.90 4.54
N TYR A 322 -4.44 -4.94 5.88
CA TYR A 322 -5.70 -5.11 6.61
C TYR A 322 -6.67 -3.94 6.37
N LYS A 323 -6.18 -2.71 6.24
CA LYS A 323 -7.01 -1.55 5.90
C LYS A 323 -7.63 -1.68 4.51
N LEU A 324 -6.83 -2.03 3.50
CA LEU A 324 -7.31 -2.28 2.14
C LEU A 324 -8.35 -3.39 2.08
N LEU A 325 -8.06 -4.55 2.69
CA LEU A 325 -8.99 -5.66 2.69
C LEU A 325 -10.30 -5.29 3.40
N ARG A 326 -10.24 -4.46 4.44
CA ARG A 326 -11.42 -3.93 5.13
C ARG A 326 -12.27 -3.02 4.24
N GLU A 327 -11.65 -2.10 3.51
CA GLU A 327 -12.33 -1.20 2.57
C GLU A 327 -13.12 -2.00 1.53
N CYS A 328 -12.49 -3.04 0.96
CA CYS A 328 -13.15 -3.94 0.02
C CYS A 328 -14.30 -4.74 0.65
N ILE A 329 -14.12 -5.30 1.84
CA ILE A 329 -15.17 -6.06 2.55
C ILE A 329 -16.38 -5.19 2.86
N THR A 330 -16.13 -3.94 3.25
CA THR A 330 -17.18 -3.01 3.67
C THR A 330 -17.78 -2.21 2.52
N GLY A 331 -17.27 -2.40 1.29
CA GLY A 331 -17.72 -1.71 0.09
C GLY A 331 -17.42 -0.20 0.08
N GLY A 332 -16.49 0.25 0.92
CA GLY A 332 -16.08 1.64 0.99
C GLY A 332 -14.99 1.91 -0.05
N LEU A 333 -15.32 2.65 -1.11
CA LEU A 333 -14.31 3.43 -1.83
C LEU A 333 -13.68 4.39 -0.81
N ALA A 334 -12.35 4.44 -0.76
CA ALA A 334 -11.63 5.40 0.05
C ALA A 334 -12.23 6.80 -0.20
N ALA A 335 -12.69 7.44 0.88
CA ALA A 335 -13.15 8.82 0.88
C ALA A 335 -12.07 9.70 1.51
#